data_AF-A0A924UUR2-F1
#
_entry.id   AF-A0A924UUR2-F1
#
_cell.length_a   1.000
_cell.length_b   1.000
_cell.length_c   1.000
_cell.angle_alpha   90.00
_cell.angle_beta   90.00
_cell.angle_gamma   90.00
#
_symmetry.space_group_name_H-M   'P 1'
#
loop_
_entity.id
_entity.type
_entity.pdbx_description
1 polymer ?
#
loop_
_entity_poly.entity_id
_entity_poly.type
_entity_poly.pdbx_seq_one_letter_code
_entity_poly.pdbx_strand_id
1 'polypeptide(L)'
;MIKFKHLVGILVIATALNSCKSNEEKRAEVVTNNYIRFIDSVTTNGTIDALTNWNAIQKCYEQKSNELNLQIDMLEDNTIFDEKINAATSKYETFRNLIVKKKLNLEAGSF
;
A
#
# COMPACT_ATOMS: atom_id res chain seq x y z
N MET A 1 36.20 43.37 4.38
CA MET A 1 36.01 42.95 2.97
C MET A 1 34.68 42.20 2.88
N ILE A 2 33.60 42.92 2.59
CA ILE A 2 32.26 42.36 2.47
C ILE A 2 32.15 41.72 1.09
N LYS A 3 32.01 40.40 1.02
CA LYS A 3 31.80 39.67 -0.23
C LYS A 3 30.30 39.43 -0.43
N PHE A 4 29.66 40.36 -1.11
CA PHE A 4 28.31 40.20 -1.63
C PHE A 4 28.39 39.37 -2.92
N LYS A 5 28.21 38.04 -2.83
CA LYS A 5 28.00 37.17 -4.00
C LYS A 5 26.62 36.53 -3.91
N HIS A 6 25.73 37.09 -4.72
CA HIS A 6 24.51 36.50 -5.28
C HIS A 6 23.35 36.24 -4.31
N LEU A 7 22.50 37.27 -4.20
CA LEU A 7 21.05 37.11 -4.13
C LEU A 7 20.56 36.36 -5.38
N VAL A 8 20.02 35.16 -5.21
CA VAL A 8 18.81 34.70 -5.92
C VAL A 8 18.01 33.89 -4.92
N GLY A 9 16.94 34.51 -4.40
CA GLY A 9 15.98 33.83 -3.55
C GLY A 9 15.25 32.77 -4.35
N ILE A 10 15.37 31.51 -3.93
CA ILE A 10 14.42 30.49 -4.31
C ILE A 10 13.27 30.63 -3.33
N LEU A 11 12.32 31.51 -3.67
CA LEU A 11 10.97 31.38 -3.15
C LEU A 11 10.42 30.10 -3.79
N VAL A 12 10.54 28.97 -3.08
CA VAL A 12 9.70 27.80 -3.40
C VAL A 12 8.30 28.26 -3.05
N ILE A 13 7.59 28.77 -4.06
CA ILE A 13 6.15 28.91 -4.01
C ILE A 13 5.67 27.46 -3.99
N ALA A 14 5.59 26.88 -2.80
CA ALA A 14 4.66 25.80 -2.56
C ALA A 14 3.31 26.43 -2.87
N THR A 15 2.83 26.24 -4.10
CA THR A 15 1.42 26.44 -4.39
C THR A 15 0.74 25.48 -3.43
N ALA A 16 0.28 26.03 -2.31
CA ALA A 16 -0.81 25.46 -1.54
C ALA A 16 -2.00 25.51 -2.50
N LEU A 17 -1.99 24.60 -3.48
CA LEU A 17 -3.20 24.08 -4.05
C LEU A 17 -3.90 23.55 -2.80
N ASN A 18 -4.84 24.34 -2.28
CA ASN A 18 -6.09 23.78 -1.86
C ASN A 18 -6.65 23.05 -3.11
N SER A 19 -6.03 21.93 -3.49
CA SER A 19 -6.61 21.02 -4.44
C SER A 19 -7.87 20.59 -3.73
N CYS A 20 -8.99 21.12 -4.19
CA CYS A 20 -10.27 20.53 -3.92
C CYS A 20 -10.16 19.12 -4.52
N LYS A 21 -9.71 18.17 -3.69
CA LYS A 21 -9.32 16.82 -4.07
C LYS A 21 -10.40 16.28 -5.00
N SER A 22 -10.01 15.83 -6.20
CA SER A 22 -10.98 15.42 -7.21
C SER A 22 -11.81 14.25 -6.67
N ASN A 23 -13.00 14.02 -7.24
CA ASN A 23 -13.82 12.89 -6.81
C ASN A 23 -13.08 11.56 -7.02
N GLU A 24 -12.24 11.46 -8.06
CA GLU A 24 -11.42 10.28 -8.32
C GLU A 24 -10.28 10.15 -7.32
N GLU A 25 -9.59 11.24 -6.97
CA GLU A 25 -8.54 11.22 -5.93
C GLU A 25 -9.10 10.81 -4.55
N LYS A 26 -10.32 11.24 -4.22
CA LYS A 26 -11.02 10.82 -3.00
C LYS A 26 -11.36 9.32 -3.03
N ARG A 27 -11.82 8.82 -4.17
CA ARG A 27 -12.10 7.38 -4.36
C ARG A 27 -10.83 6.55 -4.25
N ALA A 28 -9.76 6.97 -4.92
CA ALA A 28 -8.44 6.36 -4.84
C ALA A 28 -7.92 6.29 -3.39
N GLU A 29 -8.09 7.36 -2.61
CA GLU A 29 -7.75 7.36 -1.19
C GLU A 29 -8.56 6.34 -0.38
N VAL A 30 -9.87 6.25 -0.62
CA VAL A 30 -10.73 5.27 0.07
C VAL A 30 -10.31 3.84 -0.24
N VAL A 31 -10.11 3.50 -1.51
CA VAL A 31 -9.73 2.12 -1.87
C VAL A 31 -8.31 1.78 -1.43
N THR A 32 -7.37 2.74 -1.47
CA THR A 32 -6.01 2.59 -0.94
C THR A 32 -6.04 2.31 0.57
N ASN A 33 -6.81 3.10 1.32
CA ASN A 33 -6.94 2.91 2.77
C ASN A 33 -7.62 1.56 3.11
N ASN A 34 -8.58 1.11 2.30
CA ASN A 34 -9.21 -0.19 2.47
C ASN A 34 -8.24 -1.35 2.19
N TYR A 35 -7.40 -1.24 1.17
CA TYR A 35 -6.35 -2.19 0.85
C TYR A 35 -5.33 -2.31 2.00
N ILE A 36 -4.82 -1.16 2.49
CA ILE A 36 -3.88 -1.10 3.62
C ILE A 36 -4.50 -1.72 4.87
N ARG A 37 -5.72 -1.32 5.24
CA ARG A 37 -6.40 -1.84 6.44
C ARG A 37 -6.60 -3.35 6.40
N PHE A 38 -6.94 -3.89 5.22
CA PHE A 38 -7.06 -5.34 5.04
C PHE A 38 -5.72 -6.03 5.32
N ILE A 39 -4.62 -5.53 4.72
CA ILE A 39 -3.28 -6.09 4.91
C ILE A 39 -2.86 -5.99 6.38
N ASP A 40 -3.05 -4.84 7.01
CA ASP A 40 -2.75 -4.64 8.43
C ASP A 40 -3.51 -5.63 9.31
N SER A 41 -4.80 -5.84 9.04
CA SER A 41 -5.63 -6.81 9.76
C SER A 41 -5.08 -8.23 9.65
N VAL A 42 -4.85 -8.73 8.42
CA VAL A 42 -4.43 -10.13 8.23
C VAL A 42 -3.01 -10.38 8.70
N THR A 43 -2.14 -9.37 8.63
CA THR A 43 -0.75 -9.49 9.12
C THR A 43 -0.63 -9.39 10.64
N THR A 44 -1.65 -8.85 11.32
CA THR A 44 -1.67 -8.72 12.79
C THR A 44 -2.39 -9.88 13.48
N ASN A 45 -3.36 -10.53 12.83
CA ASN A 45 -4.21 -11.59 13.43
C ASN A 45 -3.51 -12.94 13.69
N GLY A 46 -2.19 -13.01 13.56
CA GLY A 46 -1.39 -14.18 13.92
C GLY A 46 -1.36 -15.27 12.84
N THR A 47 -0.29 -16.06 12.83
CA THR A 47 -0.03 -17.01 11.73
C THR A 47 -0.98 -18.22 11.71
N ILE A 48 -1.55 -18.61 12.86
CA ILE A 48 -2.44 -19.79 12.96
C ILE A 48 -3.77 -19.53 12.24
N ASP A 49 -4.41 -18.40 12.52
CA ASP A 49 -5.66 -18.02 11.87
C ASP A 49 -5.49 -17.92 10.35
N ALA A 50 -4.38 -17.31 9.93
CA ALA A 50 -4.07 -17.17 8.51
C ALA A 50 -3.75 -18.49 7.80
N LEU A 51 -3.19 -19.49 8.50
CA LEU A 51 -2.98 -20.82 7.92
C LEU A 51 -4.33 -21.51 7.62
N THR A 52 -5.29 -21.41 8.56
CA THR A 52 -6.64 -21.96 8.42
C THR A 52 -7.43 -21.25 7.31
N ASN A 53 -7.33 -19.92 7.25
CA ASN A 53 -8.16 -19.08 6.37
C ASN A 53 -7.45 -18.61 5.09
N TRP A 54 -6.32 -19.21 4.75
CA TRP A 54 -5.40 -18.68 3.73
C TRP A 54 -6.05 -18.41 2.37
N ASN A 55 -6.87 -19.33 1.86
CA ASN A 55 -7.52 -19.17 0.56
C ASN A 55 -8.48 -17.97 0.54
N ALA A 56 -9.19 -17.73 1.65
CA ALA A 56 -10.08 -16.59 1.79
C ALA A 56 -9.28 -15.27 1.84
N ILE A 57 -8.15 -15.27 2.54
CA ILE A 57 -7.22 -14.13 2.60
C ILE A 57 -6.68 -13.81 1.19
N GLN A 58 -6.23 -14.81 0.43
CA GLN A 58 -5.75 -14.60 -0.94
C GLN A 58 -6.84 -14.02 -1.85
N LYS A 59 -8.05 -14.59 -1.81
CA LYS A 59 -9.17 -14.08 -2.61
C LYS A 59 -9.52 -12.63 -2.26
N CYS A 60 -9.52 -12.29 -0.98
CA CYS A 60 -9.79 -10.92 -0.54
C CYS A 60 -8.67 -9.95 -0.99
N TYR A 61 -7.41 -10.39 -0.91
CA TYR A 61 -6.27 -9.63 -1.40
C TYR A 61 -6.39 -9.34 -2.90
N GLU A 62 -6.69 -10.34 -3.71
CA GLU A 62 -6.91 -10.18 -5.16
C GLU A 62 -8.04 -9.20 -5.45
N GLN A 63 -9.19 -9.36 -4.77
CA GLN A 63 -10.33 -8.45 -4.94
C GLN A 63 -9.98 -7.00 -4.62
N LYS A 64 -9.29 -6.77 -3.50
CA LYS A 64 -8.90 -5.42 -3.05
C LYS A 64 -7.80 -4.82 -3.93
N SER A 65 -6.87 -5.64 -4.40
CA SER A 65 -5.83 -5.21 -5.36
C SER A 65 -6.46 -4.81 -6.70
N ASN A 66 -7.41 -5.59 -7.20
CA ASN A 66 -8.11 -5.26 -8.44
C ASN A 66 -8.94 -3.98 -8.31
N GLU A 67 -9.68 -3.82 -7.21
CA GLU A 67 -10.44 -2.60 -6.92
C GLU A 67 -9.51 -1.38 -6.86
N LEU A 68 -8.37 -1.50 -6.18
CA LEU A 68 -7.35 -0.46 -6.08
C LEU A 68 -6.79 -0.10 -7.47
N ASN A 69 -6.31 -1.07 -8.23
CA ASN A 69 -5.72 -0.85 -9.55
C ASN A 69 -6.70 -0.16 -10.50
N LEU A 70 -7.96 -0.60 -10.53
CA LEU A 70 -9.00 0.03 -11.34
C LEU A 70 -9.21 1.51 -11.02
N GLN A 71 -9.08 1.93 -9.75
CA GLN A 71 -9.22 3.35 -9.39
C GLN A 71 -7.93 4.14 -9.62
N ILE A 72 -6.77 3.53 -9.36
CA ILE A 72 -5.48 4.19 -9.55
C ILE A 72 -5.20 4.44 -11.03
N ASP A 73 -5.59 3.52 -11.92
CA ASP A 73 -5.44 3.66 -13.37
C ASP A 73 -6.33 4.78 -13.96
N MET A 74 -7.33 5.27 -13.20
CA MET A 74 -8.17 6.39 -13.61
C MET A 74 -7.58 7.76 -13.26
N LEU A 75 -6.49 7.81 -12.49
CA LEU A 75 -5.84 9.05 -12.10
C LEU A 75 -4.81 9.49 -13.15
N GLU A 76 -4.75 10.78 -13.43
CA GLU A 76 -3.70 11.36 -14.28
C GLU A 76 -2.33 11.33 -13.57
N ASP A 77 -2.32 11.52 -12.24
CA ASP A 77 -1.15 11.40 -11.37
C ASP A 77 -1.51 10.53 -10.15
N ASN A 78 -0.79 9.42 -9.98
CA ASN A 78 -0.95 8.49 -8.88
C ASN A 78 0.25 8.43 -7.92
N THR A 79 1.26 9.29 -8.13
CA THR A 79 2.52 9.26 -7.36
C THR A 79 2.31 9.42 -5.86
N ILE A 80 1.25 10.14 -5.46
CA ILE A 80 0.86 10.33 -4.05
C ILE A 80 0.39 9.04 -3.35
N PHE A 81 0.04 7.99 -4.11
CA PHE A 81 -0.44 6.71 -3.61
C PHE A 81 0.63 5.62 -3.66
N ASP A 82 1.56 5.70 -4.62
CA ASP A 82 2.57 4.67 -4.89
C ASP A 82 3.35 4.23 -3.65
N GLU A 83 3.83 5.17 -2.83
CA GLU A 83 4.61 4.84 -1.64
C GLU A 83 3.81 3.96 -0.67
N LYS A 84 2.54 4.32 -0.43
CA LYS A 84 1.66 3.60 0.50
C LYS A 84 1.25 2.24 -0.06
N ILE A 85 0.95 2.18 -1.35
CA ILE A 85 0.60 0.93 -2.05
C ILE A 85 1.80 -0.03 -1.99
N ASN A 86 3.00 0.44 -2.38
CA ASN A 86 4.20 -0.37 -2.38
C ASN A 86 4.56 -0.90 -0.98
N ALA A 87 4.45 -0.05 0.05
CA ALA A 87 4.67 -0.46 1.43
C ALA A 87 3.69 -1.56 1.87
N ALA A 88 2.40 -1.40 1.57
CA ALA A 88 1.38 -2.38 1.93
C ALA A 88 1.57 -3.70 1.15
N THR A 89 1.82 -3.63 -0.16
CA THR A 89 2.12 -4.80 -1.00
C THR A 89 3.32 -5.57 -0.48
N SER A 90 4.42 -4.87 -0.15
CA SER A 90 5.62 -5.49 0.42
C SER A 90 5.33 -6.21 1.75
N LYS A 91 4.50 -5.59 2.60
CA LYS A 91 4.05 -6.18 3.87
C LYS A 91 3.24 -7.46 3.64
N TYR A 92 2.31 -7.46 2.68
CA TYR A 92 1.54 -8.65 2.33
C TYR A 92 2.42 -9.77 1.77
N GLU A 93 3.32 -9.47 0.84
CA GLU A 93 4.21 -10.49 0.24
C GLU A 93 5.15 -11.11 1.29
N THR A 94 5.66 -10.31 2.21
CA THR A 94 6.44 -10.81 3.37
C THR A 94 5.62 -11.79 4.20
N PHE A 95 4.37 -11.44 4.50
CA PHE A 95 3.46 -12.30 5.25
C PHE A 95 3.09 -13.57 4.48
N ARG A 96 2.81 -13.46 3.19
CA ARG A 96 2.55 -14.60 2.29
C ARG A 96 3.71 -15.58 2.31
N ASN A 97 4.94 -15.10 2.18
CA ASN A 97 6.14 -15.94 2.24
C ASN A 97 6.26 -16.67 3.58
N LEU A 98 5.94 -15.99 4.69
CA LEU A 98 5.89 -16.63 6.01
C LEU A 98 4.85 -17.77 6.03
N ILE A 99 3.64 -17.54 5.52
CA ILE A 99 2.57 -18.55 5.52
C ILE A 99 2.94 -19.75 4.65
N VAL A 100 3.44 -19.51 3.43
CA VAL A 100 3.89 -20.58 2.53
C VAL A 100 4.99 -21.41 3.19
N LYS A 101 5.99 -20.76 3.79
CA LYS A 101 7.05 -21.46 4.55
C LYS A 101 6.49 -22.30 5.69
N LYS A 102 5.52 -21.79 6.45
CA LYS A 102 4.89 -22.54 7.53
C LYS A 102 4.13 -23.76 7.02
N LYS A 103 3.38 -23.64 5.93
CA LYS A 103 2.67 -24.77 5.31
C LYS A 103 3.63 -25.88 4.89
N LEU A 104 4.71 -25.53 4.19
CA LEU A 104 5.74 -26.49 3.79
C LEU A 104 6.36 -27.23 4.98
N ASN A 105 6.64 -26.52 6.07
CA ASN A 105 7.19 -27.14 7.28
C ASN A 105 6.20 -28.08 7.98
N LEU A 106 4.90 -27.74 7.97
CA LEU A 106 3.85 -28.60 8.54
C LEU A 106 3.67 -29.89 7.70
N GLU A 107 3.73 -29.77 6.38
CA GLU A 107 3.66 -30.91 5.46
C GLU A 107 4.90 -31.82 5.58
N ALA A 108 6.09 -31.24 5.71
CA ALA A 108 7.34 -31.99 5.88
C ALA A 108 7.50 -32.65 7.26
N GLY A 109 6.93 -32.06 8.31
CA GLY A 109 6.94 -32.61 9.67
C GLY A 109 5.83 -33.62 9.95
N SER A 110 4.96 -33.90 8.97
CA SER A 110 3.87 -34.88 9.06
C SER A 110 4.28 -36.30 8.62
N PHE A 111 5.58 -36.55 8.40
CA PHE A 111 6.14 -37.86 8.07
C PHE A 111 6.85 -38.50 9.26
#